data_AF-A0A7R8X6J1-F1
#
_entry.id   AF-A0A7R8X6J1-F1
#
_cell.length_a   1.000
_cell.length_b   1.000
_cell.length_c   1.000
_cell.angle_alpha   90.00
_cell.angle_beta   90.00
_cell.angle_gamma   90.00
#
_symmetry.space_group_name_H-M   'P 1'
#
loop_
_entity.id
_entity.type
_entity.pdbx_description
1 polymer ?
#
loop_
_entity_poly.entity_id
_entity_poly.type
_entity_poly.pdbx_seq_one_letter_code
_entity_poly.pdbx_strand_id
1 'polypeptide(L)'
;MDYGTPAIVFSLMIVSLELVKHCQGLNTQVVSCGSVMKLVNVAYKMRLHSHDVKYGSGSGQQSVTATEVKEDVNSHWVVMGTKTKPCQRGSVIICQNFEFLHVAFLLYFNKENREIPRLKRFGYQSCA
;
A
#
# COMPACT_ATOMS: atom_id res chain seq x y z
N MET A 1 -22.37 -45.60 29.96
CA MET A 1 -23.03 -44.68 29.01
C MET A 1 -22.35 -43.34 29.17
N ASP A 2 -21.39 -43.03 28.30
CA ASP A 2 -20.58 -41.82 28.34
C ASP A 2 -21.33 -40.65 27.69
N TYR A 3 -22.19 -40.00 28.47
CA TYR A 3 -22.86 -38.77 28.04
C TYR A 3 -21.93 -37.53 28.06
N GLY A 4 -20.67 -37.68 28.53
CA GLY A 4 -19.73 -36.57 28.72
C GLY A 4 -19.00 -36.12 27.45
N THR A 5 -18.68 -37.04 26.54
CA THR A 5 -17.96 -36.74 25.29
C THR A 5 -18.71 -35.81 24.32
N PRO A 6 -20.02 -35.99 24.02
CA PRO A 6 -20.72 -35.07 23.12
C PRO A 6 -20.92 -33.68 23.73
N ALA A 7 -21.10 -33.57 25.05
CA ALA A 7 -21.26 -32.30 25.75
C ALA A 7 -19.96 -31.46 25.73
N ILE A 8 -18.81 -32.12 25.88
CA ILE A 8 -17.50 -31.46 25.80
C ILE A 8 -17.24 -30.95 24.38
N VAL A 9 -17.51 -31.76 23.35
CA VAL A 9 -17.34 -31.35 21.95
C VAL A 9 -18.25 -30.16 21.61
N PHE A 10 -19.51 -30.18 22.07
CA PHE A 10 -20.43 -29.08 21.86
C PHE A 10 -19.97 -27.79 22.56
N SER A 11 -19.47 -27.90 23.79
CA SER A 11 -18.90 -26.79 24.53
C SER A 11 -17.65 -26.21 23.84
N LEU A 12 -16.74 -27.06 23.35
CA LEU A 12 -15.55 -26.63 22.59
C LEU A 12 -15.93 -25.95 21.27
N MET A 13 -16.96 -26.44 20.58
CA MET A 13 -17.49 -25.81 19.37
C MET A 13 -18.05 -24.41 19.68
N ILE A 14 -18.84 -24.25 20.75
CA ILE A 14 -19.36 -22.95 21.18
C ILE A 14 -18.22 -21.99 21.55
N VAL A 15 -17.23 -22.45 22.32
CA VAL A 15 -16.06 -21.63 22.69
C VAL A 15 -15.28 -21.19 21.45
N SER A 16 -15.10 -22.07 20.46
CA SER A 16 -14.44 -21.73 19.19
C SER A 16 -15.22 -20.69 18.39
N LEU A 17 -16.56 -20.77 18.37
CA LEU A 17 -17.44 -19.80 17.71
C LEU A 17 -17.36 -18.41 18.36
N GLU A 18 -17.28 -18.32 19.69
CA GLU A 18 -17.13 -17.04 20.40
C GLU A 18 -15.73 -16.41 20.21
N LEU A 19 -14.70 -17.22 20.00
CA LEU A 19 -13.34 -16.73 19.67
C LEU A 19 -13.25 -16.14 18.27
N VAL A 20 -13.99 -16.67 17.29
CA VAL A 20 -14.02 -16.12 15.91
C VAL A 20 -14.69 -14.73 15.87
N LYS A 21 -15.65 -14.44 16.75
CA LYS A 21 -16.32 -13.12 16.82
C LYS A 21 -15.41 -11.99 17.32
N HIS A 22 -14.31 -12.31 18.00
CA HIS A 22 -13.34 -11.32 18.49
C HIS A 22 -12.35 -10.83 17.43
N CYS A 23 -12.40 -11.35 16.21
CA CYS A 23 -11.62 -10.82 15.10
C CYS A 23 -12.28 -9.56 14.55
N GLN A 24 -12.13 -8.44 15.25
CA GLN A 24 -12.51 -7.14 14.72
C GLN A 24 -11.43 -6.67 13.75
N GLY A 25 -11.74 -6.70 12.45
CA GLY A 25 -10.96 -5.97 11.46
C GLY A 25 -11.07 -4.47 11.75
N LEU A 26 -9.95 -3.82 12.09
CA LEU A 26 -9.93 -2.35 12.22
C LEU A 26 -10.30 -1.76 10.85
N ASN A 27 -11.51 -1.19 10.74
CA ASN A 27 -11.92 -0.42 9.56
C ASN A 27 -11.34 1.00 9.63
N THR A 28 -10.02 1.10 9.76
CA THR A 28 -9.32 2.39 9.75
C THR A 28 -8.94 2.72 8.31
N GLN A 29 -9.38 3.88 7.82
CA GLN A 29 -8.96 4.43 6.52
C GLN A 29 -7.51 4.97 6.59
N VAL A 30 -6.63 4.23 7.25
CA VAL A 30 -5.27 4.67 7.55
C VAL A 30 -4.30 3.82 6.74
N VAL A 31 -3.36 4.49 6.10
CA VAL A 31 -2.31 3.83 5.34
C VAL A 31 -1.23 3.33 6.30
N SER A 32 -0.96 2.03 6.26
CA SER A 32 0.08 1.41 7.07
C SER A 32 1.33 1.09 6.25
N CYS A 33 2.48 1.16 6.92
CA CYS A 33 3.78 0.83 6.38
C CYS A 33 3.81 -0.59 5.81
N GLY A 34 4.36 -0.75 4.61
CA GLY A 34 4.41 -2.00 3.88
C GLY A 34 3.13 -2.36 3.13
N SER A 35 2.11 -1.50 3.14
CA SER A 35 0.91 -1.70 2.32
C SER A 35 1.22 -1.52 0.83
N VAL A 36 0.62 -2.39 0.01
CA VAL A 36 0.65 -2.27 -1.45
C VAL A 36 -0.62 -1.55 -1.91
N MET A 37 -0.47 -0.52 -2.75
CA MET A 37 -1.59 0.29 -3.21
C MET A 37 -1.40 0.82 -4.63
N LYS A 38 -2.48 1.32 -5.24
CA LYS A 38 -2.45 2.08 -6.50
C LYS A 38 -2.76 3.54 -6.21
N LEU A 39 -1.89 4.44 -6.64
CA LEU A 39 -2.06 5.88 -6.41
C LEU A 39 -2.84 6.48 -7.57
N VAL A 40 -4.00 7.10 -7.29
CA VAL A 40 -4.88 7.69 -8.31
C VAL A 40 -4.81 9.21 -8.25
N ASN A 41 -4.60 9.85 -9.40
CA ASN A 41 -4.77 11.28 -9.53
C ASN A 41 -6.26 11.63 -9.46
N VAL A 42 -6.67 12.46 -8.50
CA VAL A 42 -8.10 12.78 -8.28
C VAL A 42 -8.71 13.59 -9.43
N ALA A 43 -7.93 14.43 -10.11
CA ALA A 43 -8.42 15.27 -11.21
C ALA A 43 -8.57 14.49 -12.53
N TYR A 44 -7.57 13.68 -12.87
CA TYR A 44 -7.53 12.96 -14.15
C TYR A 44 -7.96 11.50 -14.06
N LYS A 45 -8.17 10.97 -12.84
CA LYS A 45 -8.54 9.57 -12.57
C LYS A 45 -7.55 8.51 -13.11
N MET A 46 -6.35 8.94 -13.48
CA MET A 46 -5.24 8.08 -13.92
C MET A 46 -4.41 7.59 -12.73
N ARG A 47 -3.81 6.41 -12.85
CA ARG A 47 -2.97 5.77 -11.83
C ARG A 47 -1.50 6.00 -12.07
N LEU A 48 -0.73 6.26 -11.01
CA LEU A 48 0.73 6.31 -11.07
C LEU A 48 1.27 4.95 -11.55
N HIS A 49 2.17 4.99 -12.52
CA HIS A 49 2.59 3.80 -13.26
C HIS A 49 4.05 3.90 -13.69
N SER A 50 4.76 2.77 -13.72
CA SER A 50 6.13 2.68 -14.25
C SER A 50 6.34 1.39 -15.02
N HIS A 51 7.12 1.43 -16.10
CA HIS A 51 7.36 0.31 -17.00
C HIS A 51 8.78 0.41 -17.59
N ASP A 52 9.21 -0.57 -18.38
CA ASP A 52 10.56 -0.64 -18.94
C ASP A 52 10.78 0.35 -20.11
N VAL A 53 10.55 1.62 -19.84
CA VAL A 53 10.83 2.76 -20.70
C VAL A 53 11.49 3.84 -19.85
N LYS A 54 12.60 4.35 -20.34
CA LYS A 54 13.41 5.39 -19.69
C LYS A 54 13.08 6.76 -20.27
N TYR A 55 13.39 7.83 -19.53
CA TYR A 55 13.34 9.16 -20.11
C TYR A 55 14.37 9.30 -21.24
N GLY A 56 13.95 9.82 -22.39
CA GLY A 56 14.82 10.04 -23.56
C GLY A 56 15.76 11.26 -23.44
N SER A 57 15.68 11.99 -22.34
CA SER A 57 16.49 13.19 -22.05
C SER A 57 16.63 13.37 -20.54
N GLY A 58 17.64 14.11 -20.09
CA GLY A 58 17.89 14.32 -18.66
C GLY A 58 18.61 13.13 -18.03
N SER A 59 18.07 12.61 -16.91
CA SER A 59 18.75 11.58 -16.11
C SER A 59 18.86 10.20 -16.78
N GLY A 60 18.07 9.93 -17.84
CA GLY A 60 18.02 8.61 -18.48
C GLY A 60 17.49 7.49 -17.59
N GLN A 61 16.96 7.84 -16.41
CA GLN A 61 16.39 6.90 -15.47
C GLN A 61 15.03 6.38 -15.98
N GLN A 62 14.56 5.31 -15.36
CA GLN A 62 13.29 4.70 -15.68
C GLN A 62 12.13 5.69 -15.44
N SER A 63 11.18 5.71 -16.36
CA SER A 63 10.12 6.71 -16.39
C SER A 63 9.01 6.40 -15.38
N VAL A 64 8.37 7.48 -14.91
CA VAL A 64 7.18 7.42 -14.08
C VAL A 64 6.09 8.20 -14.78
N THR A 65 4.97 7.54 -15.07
CA THR A 65 3.89 8.04 -15.90
C THR A 65 2.54 7.84 -15.22
N ALA A 66 1.45 8.09 -15.94
CA ALA A 66 0.10 7.79 -15.49
C ALA A 66 -0.64 6.95 -16.54
N THR A 67 -1.47 6.01 -16.10
CA THR A 67 -2.27 5.13 -16.97
C THR A 67 -3.75 5.14 -16.58
N GLU A 68 -4.64 5.00 -17.55
CA GLU A 68 -6.08 4.81 -17.33
C GLU A 68 -6.43 3.34 -16.99
N VAL A 69 -5.53 2.41 -17.30
CA VAL A 69 -5.72 0.98 -17.06
C VAL A 69 -5.81 0.71 -15.56
N LYS A 70 -6.99 0.25 -15.11
CA LYS A 70 -7.27 0.06 -13.67
C LYS A 70 -6.51 -1.13 -13.08
N GLU A 71 -6.44 -2.22 -13.85
CA GLU A 71 -5.89 -3.51 -13.41
C GLU A 71 -4.48 -3.79 -13.94
N ASP A 72 -3.66 -2.75 -13.98
CA ASP A 72 -2.25 -2.89 -14.32
C ASP A 72 -1.41 -3.26 -13.09
N VAL A 73 -0.57 -4.29 -13.23
CA VAL A 73 0.39 -4.72 -12.21
C VAL A 73 1.48 -3.68 -11.99
N ASN A 74 1.82 -2.90 -13.02
CA ASN A 74 2.80 -1.82 -13.02
C ASN A 74 2.28 -0.52 -12.41
N SER A 75 1.13 -0.58 -11.72
CA SER A 75 0.59 0.51 -10.93
C SER A 75 0.61 0.22 -9.44
N HIS A 76 1.25 -0.88 -9.01
CA HIS A 76 1.40 -1.22 -7.58
C HIS A 76 2.65 -0.56 -6.99
N TRP A 77 2.43 0.12 -5.87
CA TRP A 77 3.45 0.80 -5.10
C TRP A 77 3.37 0.37 -3.64
N VAL A 78 4.52 0.09 -3.03
CA VAL A 78 4.63 -0.16 -1.59
C VAL A 78 4.90 1.17 -0.91
N VAL A 79 4.11 1.51 0.11
CA VAL A 79 4.43 2.63 0.99
C VAL A 79 5.39 2.17 2.08
N MET A 80 6.47 2.89 2.33
CA MET A 80 7.44 2.57 3.37
C MET A 80 8.09 3.83 3.93
N GLY A 81 8.82 3.68 5.03
CA GLY A 81 9.59 4.76 5.63
C GLY A 81 10.77 5.11 4.74
N THR A 82 11.37 6.28 4.98
CA THR A 82 12.58 6.67 4.25
C THR A 82 13.74 5.75 4.62
N LYS A 83 14.80 5.75 3.80
CA LYS A 83 16.04 5.00 4.12
C LYS A 83 16.63 5.41 5.47
N THR A 84 16.49 6.68 5.86
CA THR A 84 17.00 7.23 7.13
C THR A 84 16.09 6.94 8.32
N LYS A 85 14.79 6.69 8.08
CA LYS A 85 13.78 6.43 9.10
C LYS A 85 12.86 5.30 8.62
N PRO A 86 13.31 4.03 8.67
CA PRO A 86 12.45 2.90 8.32
C PRO A 86 11.25 2.83 9.28
N CYS A 87 10.12 2.35 8.77
CA CYS A 87 8.94 2.07 9.58
C CYS A 87 8.73 0.57 9.75
N GLN A 88 8.06 0.17 10.83
CA GLN A 88 7.66 -1.21 11.02
C GLN A 88 6.41 -1.53 10.21
N ARG A 89 6.37 -2.70 9.58
CA ARG A 89 5.21 -3.13 8.80
C ARG A 89 3.95 -3.12 9.68
N GLY A 90 2.87 -2.55 9.15
CA GLY A 90 1.61 -2.37 9.88
C GLY A 90 1.54 -1.11 10.74
N SER A 91 2.64 -0.40 10.97
CA SER A 91 2.60 0.89 11.65
C SER A 91 1.94 1.95 10.77
N VAL A 92 1.21 2.87 11.37
CA VAL A 92 0.60 4.01 10.67
C VAL A 92 1.68 4.89 10.02
N ILE A 93 1.48 5.28 8.76
CA ILE A 93 2.34 6.25 8.08
C ILE A 93 1.89 7.67 8.44
N ILE A 94 2.82 8.47 8.96
CA ILE A 94 2.64 9.90 9.23
C ILE A 94 3.20 10.69 8.04
N CYS A 95 2.47 11.74 7.65
CA CYS A 95 2.55 12.49 6.39
C CYS A 95 3.82 13.31 6.11
N GLN A 96 4.96 12.94 6.68
CA GLN A 96 6.20 13.72 6.55
C GLN A 96 7.38 12.93 5.99
N ASN A 97 7.47 11.63 6.28
CA ASN A 97 8.69 10.85 5.97
C ASN A 97 8.32 9.45 5.46
N PHE A 98 7.96 9.34 4.19
CA PHE A 98 7.72 8.07 3.52
C PHE A 98 8.15 8.11 2.06
N GLU A 99 8.39 6.93 1.50
CA GLU A 99 8.78 6.69 0.12
C GLU A 99 7.84 5.65 -0.50
N PHE A 100 7.69 5.70 -1.82
CA PHE A 100 7.05 4.64 -2.57
C PHE A 100 8.08 3.79 -3.29
N LEU A 101 7.94 2.48 -3.16
CA LEU A 101 8.72 1.51 -3.93
C LEU A 101 7.82 0.90 -5.01
N HIS A 102 8.24 0.99 -6.27
CA HIS A 102 7.56 0.31 -7.37
C HIS A 102 7.73 -1.20 -7.25
N VAL A 103 6.63 -1.97 -7.24
CA VAL A 103 6.68 -3.41 -6.97
C VAL A 103 7.45 -4.16 -8.08
N ALA A 104 7.20 -3.86 -9.35
CA ALA A 104 7.78 -4.63 -10.46
C ALA A 104 9.26 -4.28 -10.76
N PHE A 105 9.66 -3.03 -10.51
CA PHE A 105 10.97 -2.51 -10.95
C PHE A 105 11.87 -2.04 -9.80
N LEU A 106 11.38 -2.13 -8.55
CA LEU A 106 12.12 -1.77 -7.33
C LEU A 106 12.71 -0.35 -7.36
N LEU A 107 12.00 0.57 -8.01
CA LEU A 107 12.36 1.99 -8.05
C LEU A 107 11.75 2.76 -6.88
N TYR A 108 12.51 3.71 -6.34
CA TYR A 108 12.05 4.61 -5.30
C TYR A 108 11.52 5.92 -5.88
N PHE A 109 10.31 6.29 -5.47
CA PHE A 109 9.67 7.57 -5.77
C PHE A 109 9.38 8.32 -4.47
N ASN A 110 9.88 9.56 -4.36
CA ASN A 110 9.61 10.42 -3.21
C ASN A 110 9.42 11.88 -3.67
N LYS A 111 8.98 12.73 -2.74
CA LYS A 111 8.73 14.17 -2.98
C LYS A 111 10.00 14.96 -3.33
N GLU A 112 11.17 14.46 -2.93
CA GLU A 112 12.46 15.16 -3.06
C GLU A 112 13.20 14.85 -4.36
N ASN A 113 12.85 13.76 -5.05
CA ASN A 113 13.35 13.39 -6.37
C ASN A 113 12.80 14.33 -7.44
N ARG A 114 13.42 15.51 -7.51
CA ARG A 114 13.07 16.68 -8.32
C ARG A 114 13.36 16.57 -9.83
N GLU A 115 13.70 15.39 -10.34
CA GLU A 115 14.10 15.20 -11.75
C GLU A 115 13.01 14.55 -12.63
N ILE A 116 11.74 14.80 -12.33
CA ILE A 116 10.64 14.35 -13.19
C ILE A 116 10.05 15.55 -13.94
N PRO A 117 10.30 15.68 -15.25
CA PRO A 117 9.66 16.70 -16.06
C PRO A 117 8.15 16.45 -16.06
N ARG A 118 7.37 17.43 -15.58
CA ARG A 118 5.90 17.52 -15.71
C ARG A 118 5.02 16.64 -14.81
N LEU A 119 5.51 16.03 -13.75
CA LEU A 119 4.60 15.42 -12.76
C LEU A 119 4.00 16.54 -11.86
N LYS A 120 2.72 16.88 -12.10
CA LYS A 120 1.96 17.73 -11.19
C LYS A 120 1.93 17.04 -9.82
N ARG A 121 2.20 17.80 -8.74
CA ARG A 121 2.23 17.30 -7.35
C ARG A 121 1.11 16.28 -7.11
N PHE A 122 1.47 15.05 -6.74
CA PHE A 122 0.53 14.13 -6.13
C PHE A 122 0.32 14.58 -4.68
N GLY A 123 -0.80 15.24 -4.40
CA GLY A 123 -1.28 15.48 -3.05
C GLY A 123 -1.88 14.20 -2.48
N TYR A 124 -1.50 13.83 -1.26
CA TYR A 124 -2.02 12.64 -0.58
C TYR A 124 -3.24 13.01 0.25
N GLN A 125 -4.35 12.32 0.03
CA GLN A 125 -5.61 12.60 0.73
C GLN A 125 -5.69 11.97 2.13
N SER A 126 -4.78 11.05 2.49
CA SER A 126 -4.64 10.56 3.87
C SER A 126 -3.89 11.55 4.79
N CYS A 127 -3.43 12.67 4.23
CA CYS A 127 -2.73 13.74 4.90
C CYS A 127 -3.62 14.98 4.88
N ALA A 128 -4.79 14.87 5.50
CA ALA A 128 -5.72 15.97 5.70
C ALA A 128 -5.68 16.39 7.17
#